data_AF-A0A520FW88-F1
#
_entry.id   AF-A0A520FW88-F1
#
_cell.length_a   1.000
_cell.length_b   1.000
_cell.length_c   1.000
_cell.angle_alpha   90.00
_cell.angle_beta   90.00
_cell.angle_gamma   90.00
#
_symmetry.space_group_name_H-M   'P 1'
#
loop_
_entity.id
_entity.type
_entity.pdbx_description
1 polymer ?
#
loop_
_entity_poly.entity_id
_entity_poly.type
_entity_poly.pdbx_seq_one_letter_code
_entity_poly.pdbx_strand_id
1 'polypeptide(L)' 'MQMVDVHVPTTDGRELVLSRYTQPEADHRMLLDLLRLTLPEQPPPKITAKHAHITAQPIPL' A
#
# COMPACT_ATOMS: atom_id res chain seq x y z
N MET A 1 -4.62 9.48 7.39
CA MET A 1 -4.02 8.14 7.14
C MET A 1 -4.17 7.80 5.68
N GLN A 2 -3.11 7.32 5.05
CA GLN A 2 -3.14 6.94 3.64
C GLN A 2 -2.86 5.44 3.51
N MET A 3 -3.56 4.78 2.59
CA MET A 3 -3.18 3.44 2.14
C MET A 3 -2.24 3.56 0.95
N VAL A 4 -1.18 2.77 0.97
CA VAL A 4 -0.19 2.69 -0.11
C VAL A 4 0.00 1.24 -0.53
N ASP A 5 0.21 1.01 -1.82
CA ASP A 5 0.63 -0.27 -2.36
C ASP A 5 2.14 -0.26 -2.58
N VAL A 6 2.84 -1.17 -1.90
CA VAL A 6 4.29 -1.37 -2.06
C VAL A 6 4.52 -2.60 -2.92
N HIS A 7 5.24 -2.41 -4.02
CA HIS A 7 5.57 -3.46 -4.99
C HIS A 7 7.04 -3.84 -4.83
N VAL A 8 7.30 -5.11 -4.46
CA VAL A 8 8.64 -5.63 -4.22
C VAL A 8 8.94 -6.76 -5.21
N PRO A 9 9.97 -6.65 -6.07
CA PRO A 9 10.31 -7.71 -7.01
C PRO A 9 10.90 -8.92 -6.26
N THR A 10 10.54 -10.13 -6.68
CA THR A 10 11.09 -11.39 -6.16
C THR A 10 12.13 -11.99 -7.11
N THR A 11 12.99 -12.87 -6.60
CA THR A 11 14.08 -13.50 -7.37
C THR A 11 13.60 -14.45 -8.47
N ASP A 12 12.38 -14.96 -8.36
CA ASP A 12 11.73 -15.82 -9.35
C ASP A 12 10.88 -15.05 -10.39
N GLY A 13 11.06 -13.73 -10.48
CA GLY A 13 10.42 -12.89 -11.50
C GLY A 13 8.96 -12.52 -11.21
N ARG A 14 8.44 -12.86 -10.03
CA ARG A 14 7.13 -12.41 -9.54
C ARG A 14 7.26 -11.06 -8.81
N GLU A 15 6.13 -10.52 -8.38
CA GLU A 15 6.04 -9.28 -7.61
C GLU A 15 5.22 -9.52 -6.35
N LEU A 16 5.73 -9.04 -5.22
CA LEU A 16 5.03 -9.02 -3.94
C LEU A 16 4.35 -7.66 -3.78
N VAL A 17 3.02 -7.67 -3.65
CA VAL A 17 2.20 -6.49 -3.42
C VAL A 17 1.78 -6.43 -1.94
N LEU A 18 2.11 -5.32 -1.30
CA LEU A 18 1.82 -5.04 0.11
C LEU A 18 0.95 -3.78 0.23
N SER A 19 -0.35 -3.94 0.48
CA SER A 19 -1.25 -2.81 0.78
C SER A 19 -1.19 -2.48 2.27
N ARG A 20 -0.63 -1.33 2.63
CA ARG A 20 -0.32 -0.97 4.03
C ARG A 20 -0.78 0.46 4.34
N TYR A 21 -1.16 0.69 5.59
CA TYR A 21 -1.36 2.04 6.09
C TYR A 21 -0.01 2.71 6.32
N THR A 22 0.07 4.01 6.05
CA THR A 22 1.18 4.84 6.53
C THR A 22 1.16 4.91 8.07
N GLN A 23 2.25 5.38 8.68
CA GLN A 23 2.25 5.65 10.11
C GLN A 23 1.34 6.85 10.42
N PRO A 24 0.45 6.80 11.43
CA PRO A 24 -0.27 7.98 11.87
C PRO A 24 0.67 9.07 12.38
N GLU A 25 0.48 10.28 11.89
CA GLU A 25 1.05 11.49 12.47
C GLU A 25 0.45 11.75 13.85
N ALA A 26 1.05 12.67 14.62
CA ALA A 26 0.66 12.94 16.00
C ALA A 26 -0.83 13.30 16.14
N ASP A 27 -1.33 14.21 15.31
CA ASP A 27 -2.73 14.66 15.37
C ASP A 27 -3.69 13.53 15.03
N HIS A 28 -3.36 12.72 14.02
CA HIS A 28 -4.14 11.54 13.65
C HIS A 28 -4.17 10.50 14.78
N ARG A 29 -3.05 10.27 15.48
CA ARG A 29 -2.99 9.37 16.64
C ARG A 29 -3.88 9.89 17.77
N MET A 30 -3.76 11.17 18.10
CA MET A 30 -4.58 11.81 19.14
C MET A 30 -6.07 11.64 18.85
N LEU A 31 -6.50 11.84 17.59
CA LEU A 31 -7.89 11.65 17.19
C LEU A 31 -8.36 10.19 17.30
N LEU A 32 -7.52 9.22 16.90
CA LEU A 32 -7.86 7.80 17.06
C LEU A 32 -8.07 7.43 18.53
N ASP A 33 -7.20 7.93 19.41
CA ASP A 33 -7.29 7.67 20.86
C ASP A 33 -8.53 8.31 21.49
N LEU A 34 -8.81 9.59 21.16
CA LEU A 34 -9.98 10.31 21.65
C LEU A 34 -11.29 9.63 21.23
N LEU A 35 -11.34 9.13 19.99
CA LEU A 35 -12.50 8.44 19.44
C LEU A 35 -12.55 6.95 19.79
N ARG A 36 -11.52 6.43 20.48
CA ARG A 36 -11.36 5.00 20.82
C ARG A 36 -11.42 4.09 19.60
N LEU A 37 -10.85 4.56 18.49
CA LEU A 37 -10.79 3.84 17.23
C LEU A 37 -9.43 3.17 17.07
N THR A 38 -9.45 1.94 16.59
CA THR A 38 -8.26 1.24 16.11
C THR A 38 -8.25 1.24 14.59
N LEU A 39 -7.05 1.20 14.00
CA LEU A 39 -6.95 0.96 12.58
C LEU A 39 -7.40 -0.48 12.27
N PRO A 40 -8.11 -0.70 11.17
CA PRO A 40 -8.53 -2.03 10.78
C PRO A 40 -7.30 -2.89 10.41
N GLU A 41 -7.48 -4.20 10.43
CA GLU A 41 -6.44 -5.14 10.03
C GLU A 41 -6.02 -4.89 8.57
N GLN A 42 -4.71 -4.87 8.34
CA GLN A 42 -4.18 -4.72 7.00
C GLN A 42 -4.33 -6.03 6.22
N PRO A 43 -4.66 -5.98 4.93
CA PRO A 43 -4.86 -7.18 4.12
C PRO A 43 -3.56 -8.00 4.01
N PRO A 44 -3.66 -9.32 3.82
CA PRO A 44 -2.48 -10.17 3.66
C PRO A 44 -1.69 -9.79 2.39
N PRO A 45 -0.35 -9.98 2.41
CA PRO A 45 0.49 -9.79 1.24
C PRO A 45 0.05 -10.70 0.09
N LYS A 46 0.14 -10.21 -1.16
CA LYS A 46 -0.21 -10.99 -2.36
C LYS A 46 1.02 -11.12 -3.25
N ILE A 47 1.24 -12.31 -3.82
CA ILE A 47 2.25 -12.51 -4.85
C ILE A 47 1.54 -12.59 -6.19
N THR A 48 1.95 -11.76 -7.14
CA THR A 48 1.44 -11.75 -8.51
C THR A 48 2.57 -12.10 -9.47
N ALA A 49 2.26 -12.89 -10.50
CA ALA A 49 3.18 -12.99 -11.63
C ALA A 49 3.23 -11.63 -12.31
N LYS A 50 4.41 -11.19 -12.79
CA LYS A 50 4.52 -9.99 -13.62
C LYS A 50 3.54 -10.10 -14.79
N HIS A 51 2.42 -9.40 -14.72
CA HIS A 51 1.80 -8.90 -15.94
C HIS A 51 2.78 -7.87 -16.49
N ALA A 52 3.12 -7.98 -17.77
CA ALA A 52 3.78 -6.91 -18.47
C ALA A 52 2.98 -5.63 -18.21
N HIS A 53 3.50 -4.77 -17.36
CA HIS A 53 2.96 -3.44 -17.15
C HIS A 53 3.14 -2.72 -18.48
N ILE A 54 2.08 -2.72 -19.29
CA ILE A 54 1.84 -1.65 -20.26
C ILE A 54 1.67 -0.38 -19.42
N THR A 55 2.79 0.25 -19.10
CA THR A 55 2.82 1.62 -18.63
C THR A 55 2.24 2.46 -19.76
N ALA A 56 0.95 2.77 -19.70
CA ALA A 56 0.38 3.87 -20.44
C ALA A 56 1.02 5.14 -19.87
N GLN A 57 2.19 5.51 -20.40
CA GLN A 57 2.76 6.83 -20.19
C GLN A 57 1.76 7.84 -20.78
N PRO A 58 1.34 8.87 -20.03
CA PRO A 58 0.54 9.93 -20.63
C PRO A 58 1.38 10.59 -21.73
N ILE A 59 0.84 10.61 -22.96
CA ILE A 59 1.41 11.34 -24.08
C ILE A 59 1.47 12.81 -23.67
N PRO A 60 2.66 13.45 -23.55
CA PRO A 60 2.70 14.89 -23.41
C PRO A 60 2.22 15.52 -24.71
N LEU A 61 1.35 16.53 -24.59
CA LEU A 61 0.74 17.29 -25.69
C LEU A 61 1.79 17.94 -26.61
#